data_AF-A0A2M8X2U2-F1
#
_entry.id   AF-A0A2M8X2U2-F1
#
_cell.length_a   1.000
_cell.length_b   1.000
_cell.length_c   1.000
_cell.angle_alpha   90.00
_cell.angle_beta   90.00
_cell.angle_gamma   90.00
#
_symmetry.space_group_name_H-M   'P 1'
#
loop_
_entity.id
_entity.type
_entity.pdbx_description
1 polymer ?
#
loop_
_entity_poly.entity_id
_entity_poly.type
_entity_poly.pdbx_seq_one_letter_code
_entity_poly.pdbx_strand_id
1 'polypeptide(L)'
;MQDPTTPMAATEAAVAQPTPAWRKSARRGLLRLVAAALTLPVAIVLTIVVHPLWSWLERSTGIESMGREGPAAWCYLTVWGLLALARVVPALWRAARGAGSHPTSDA
;
A
#
# COMPACT_ATOMS: atom_id res chain seq x y z
N MET A 1 7.45 -50.35 49.08
CA MET A 1 7.29 -48.95 49.53
C MET A 1 7.79 -48.07 48.40
N GLN A 2 6.90 -47.76 47.45
CA GLN A 2 7.17 -46.87 46.32
C GLN A 2 6.71 -45.49 46.73
N ASP A 3 7.64 -44.56 46.90
CA ASP A 3 7.31 -43.15 47.06
C ASP A 3 7.09 -42.52 45.67
N PRO A 4 6.01 -41.73 45.51
CA PRO A 4 5.56 -41.19 44.24
C PRO A 4 6.24 -39.86 43.92
N THR A 5 5.97 -39.35 42.71
CA THR A 5 6.12 -37.96 42.26
C THR A 5 7.48 -37.51 41.67
N THR A 6 7.61 -37.81 40.37
CA THR A 6 7.77 -36.79 39.29
C THR A 6 8.93 -35.78 39.36
N PRO A 7 9.90 -35.89 38.45
CA PRO A 7 10.50 -34.71 37.82
C PRO A 7 10.16 -34.57 36.31
N MET A 8 9.32 -35.47 35.75
CA MET A 8 9.00 -35.43 34.31
C MET A 8 8.01 -34.32 33.90
N ALA A 9 7.24 -33.76 34.83
CA ALA A 9 6.32 -32.66 34.53
C ALA A 9 7.02 -31.30 34.31
N ALA A 10 8.27 -31.15 34.74
CA ALA A 10 8.98 -29.87 34.63
C ALA A 10 9.56 -29.60 33.24
N THR A 11 9.64 -30.62 32.36
CA THR A 11 10.25 -30.49 31.03
C THR A 11 9.21 -30.34 29.91
N GLU A 12 7.96 -30.77 30.13
CA GLU A 12 6.87 -30.74 29.14
C GLU A 12 6.07 -29.44 29.10
N ALA A 13 6.37 -28.49 29.97
CA ALA A 13 6.22 -27.08 29.62
C ALA A 13 7.41 -26.73 28.72
N ALA A 14 7.49 -27.27 27.50
CA ALA A 14 6.84 -26.62 26.37
C ALA A 14 6.75 -25.12 26.67
N VAL A 15 7.93 -24.50 26.63
CA VAL A 15 8.17 -23.09 26.55
C VAL A 15 7.47 -22.61 25.26
N ALA A 16 6.14 -22.58 25.30
CA ALA A 16 5.28 -21.97 24.31
C ALA A 16 5.50 -20.47 24.50
N GLN A 17 6.57 -19.97 23.89
CA GLN A 17 6.86 -18.54 23.86
C GLN A 17 5.65 -17.87 23.20
N PRO A 18 4.88 -17.04 23.92
CA PRO A 18 3.82 -16.29 23.28
C PRO A 18 4.49 -15.38 22.25
N THR A 19 4.25 -15.59 20.95
CA THR A 19 4.75 -14.64 19.94
C THR A 19 4.12 -13.30 20.27
N PRO A 20 4.90 -12.31 20.72
CA PRO A 20 4.29 -11.16 21.35
C PRO A 20 3.64 -10.30 20.28
N ALA A 21 2.40 -9.87 20.52
CA ALA A 21 1.57 -9.14 19.56
C ALA A 21 2.28 -7.89 18.98
N TRP A 22 3.25 -7.33 19.71
CA TRP A 22 4.09 -6.22 19.24
C TRP A 22 4.90 -6.56 17.99
N ARG A 23 5.29 -7.81 17.74
CA ARG A 23 5.99 -8.22 16.51
C ARG A 23 5.14 -7.97 15.25
N LYS A 24 3.82 -8.17 15.34
CA LYS A 24 2.91 -7.92 14.21
C LYS A 24 2.79 -6.43 13.93
N SER A 25 2.66 -5.61 14.97
CA SER A 25 2.61 -4.14 14.85
C SER A 25 3.95 -3.56 14.38
N ALA A 26 5.06 -4.06 14.91
CA ALA A 26 6.42 -3.68 14.48
C ALA A 26 6.68 -4.07 13.03
N ARG A 27 6.28 -5.27 12.60
CA ARG A 27 6.38 -5.70 11.19
C ARG A 27 5.55 -4.81 10.26
N ARG A 28 4.32 -4.45 10.66
CA ARG A 28 3.48 -3.52 9.88
C ARG A 28 4.11 -2.12 9.80
N GLY A 29 4.69 -1.63 10.91
CA GLY A 29 5.43 -0.37 10.93
C GLY A 29 6.63 -0.40 9.99
N LEU A 30 7.45 -1.44 10.08
CA LEU A 30 8.61 -1.63 9.20
C LEU A 30 8.21 -1.73 7.73
N LEU A 31 7.16 -2.50 7.39
CA LEU A 31 6.65 -2.58 6.02
C LEU A 31 6.21 -1.21 5.48
N ARG A 32 5.57 -0.38 6.31
CA ARG A 32 5.19 0.98 5.93
C ARG A 32 6.41 1.87 5.71
N LEU A 33 7.44 1.75 6.55
CA LEU A 33 8.69 2.50 6.40
C LEU A 33 9.45 2.09 5.15
N VAL A 34 9.56 0.79 4.88
CA VAL A 34 10.18 0.29 3.64
C VAL A 34 9.39 0.73 2.41
N ALA A 35 8.06 0.63 2.45
CA ALA A 35 7.21 1.12 1.36
C ALA A 35 7.37 2.63 1.15
N ALA A 36 7.48 3.42 2.22
CA ALA A 36 7.74 4.85 2.15
C ALA A 36 9.14 5.15 1.61
N ALA A 37 10.17 4.40 2.00
CA ALA A 37 11.52 4.57 1.46
C ALA A 37 11.59 4.25 -0.04
N LEU A 38 10.83 3.24 -0.50
CA LEU A 38 10.72 2.88 -1.91
C LEU A 38 9.96 3.92 -2.75
N THR A 39 9.20 4.84 -2.16
CA THR A 39 8.53 5.88 -2.97
C THR A 39 9.54 6.83 -3.61
N LEU A 40 10.69 7.06 -2.97
CA LEU A 40 11.73 7.95 -3.47
C LEU A 40 12.33 7.46 -4.81
N PRO A 41 12.88 6.24 -4.93
CA PRO A 41 13.38 5.74 -6.21
C PRO A 41 12.26 5.57 -7.24
N VAL A 42 11.06 5.17 -6.81
CA VAL A 42 9.91 5.06 -7.72
C VAL A 42 9.53 6.41 -8.30
N ALA A 43 9.56 7.49 -7.51
CA ALA A 43 9.29 8.84 -7.99
C ALA A 43 10.33 9.29 -9.02
N ILE A 44 11.61 8.96 -8.82
CA ILE A 44 12.68 9.27 -9.78
C ILE A 44 12.41 8.54 -11.11
N VAL A 45 12.18 7.23 -11.07
CA VAL A 45 11.90 6.43 -12.28
C VAL A 45 10.65 6.95 -12.99
N LEU A 46 9.58 7.23 -12.25
CA LEU A 46 8.36 7.79 -12.83
C LEU A 46 8.64 9.13 -13.49
N THR A 47 9.40 10.02 -12.86
CA THR A 47 9.75 11.33 -13.45
C THR A 47 10.50 11.16 -14.77
N ILE A 48 11.47 10.23 -14.82
CA ILE A 48 12.24 9.94 -16.03
C ILE A 48 11.37 9.36 -17.14
N VAL A 49 10.41 8.49 -16.83
CA VAL A 49 9.52 7.85 -17.83
C VAL A 49 8.41 8.78 -18.29
N VAL A 50 7.89 9.60 -17.38
CA VAL A 50 6.81 10.55 -17.66
C VAL A 50 7.29 11.68 -18.56
N HIS A 51 8.55 12.12 -18.43
CA HIS A 51 9.12 13.17 -19.29
C HIS A 51 9.07 12.87 -20.81
N PRO A 52 9.59 11.74 -21.33
CA PRO A 52 9.49 11.40 -22.75
C PRO A 52 8.06 11.09 -23.18
N LEU A 53 7.18 10.62 -22.28
CA LEU A 53 5.76 10.42 -22.58
C LEU A 53 5.08 11.74 -22.94
N TRP A 54 5.34 12.81 -22.19
CA TRP A 54 4.82 14.15 -22.51
C TRP A 54 5.40 14.70 -23.81
N SER A 55 6.69 14.49 -24.05
CA SER A 55 7.32 14.90 -25.32
C SER A 55 6.78 14.13 -26.53
N TRP A 56 6.43 12.85 -26.37
CA TRP A 56 5.73 12.10 -27.40
C TRP A 56 4.31 12.63 -27.63
N LEU A 57 3.58 12.90 -26.54
CA LEU A 57 2.22 13.41 -26.62
C LEU A 57 2.16 14.74 -27.37
N GLU A 58 3.04 15.67 -27.02
CA GLU A 58 3.19 16.96 -27.72
C GLU A 58 3.46 16.79 -29.21
N ARG A 59 4.34 15.86 -29.61
CA ARG A 59 4.59 15.55 -31.02
C ARG A 59 3.37 14.94 -31.73
N SER A 60 2.53 14.21 -31.01
CA SER A 60 1.37 13.52 -31.58
C SER A 60 0.11 14.39 -31.67
N THR A 61 -0.13 15.25 -30.69
CA THR A 61 -1.36 16.06 -30.57
C THR A 61 -1.12 17.54 -30.85
N GLY A 62 0.14 17.98 -30.88
CA GLY A 62 0.50 19.40 -30.96
C GLY A 62 0.23 20.19 -29.68
N ILE A 63 -0.19 19.54 -28.59
CA ILE A 63 -0.46 20.22 -27.32
C ILE A 63 0.88 20.41 -26.59
N GLU A 64 1.24 21.67 -26.37
CA GLU A 64 2.45 22.06 -25.64
C GLU A 64 2.41 21.46 -24.22
N SER A 65 3.23 20.42 -24.01
CA SER A 65 3.26 19.61 -22.78
C SER A 65 4.51 19.93 -21.97
N MET A 66 5.62 20.22 -22.66
CA MET A 66 6.92 20.61 -22.11
C MET A 66 7.38 21.91 -22.78
N GLY A 67 6.90 23.04 -22.28
CA GLY A 67 7.25 24.35 -22.80
C GLY A 67 8.69 24.76 -22.44
N ARG A 68 9.11 25.92 -22.97
CA ARG A 68 10.47 26.48 -22.75
C ARG A 68 10.85 26.67 -21.28
N GLU A 69 9.85 26.80 -20.40
CA GLU A 69 10.03 27.04 -18.96
C GLU A 69 9.67 25.82 -18.10
N GLY A 70 9.33 24.68 -18.71
CA GLY A 70 8.99 23.42 -18.03
C GLY A 70 7.59 22.89 -18.35
N PRO A 71 7.08 21.93 -17.56
CA PRO A 71 5.81 21.28 -17.80
C PRO A 71 4.63 22.27 -17.76
N ALA A 72 3.72 22.16 -18.72
CA ALA A 72 2.55 23.02 -18.78
C ALA A 72 1.57 22.76 -17.60
N ALA A 73 0.74 23.75 -17.24
CA ALA A 73 -0.18 23.65 -16.09
C ALA A 73 -1.11 22.42 -16.14
N TRP A 74 -1.59 22.05 -17.33
CA TRP A 74 -2.48 20.91 -17.53
C TRP A 74 -1.77 19.56 -17.30
N CYS A 75 -0.45 19.50 -17.50
CA CYS A 75 0.37 18.33 -17.18
C CYS A 75 0.33 18.05 -15.66
N TYR A 76 0.37 19.09 -14.83
CA TYR A 76 0.20 18.93 -13.39
C TYR A 76 -1.22 18.45 -13.03
N LEU A 77 -2.26 19.04 -13.63
CA LEU A 77 -3.65 18.66 -13.35
C LEU A 77 -3.93 17.20 -13.70
N THR A 78 -3.41 16.72 -14.83
CA THR A 78 -3.58 15.32 -15.25
C THR A 78 -2.88 14.35 -14.29
N VAL A 79 -1.64 14.64 -13.89
CA VAL A 79 -0.91 13.81 -12.90
C VAL A 79 -1.63 13.80 -11.55
N TRP A 80 -2.05 14.97 -11.05
CA TRP A 80 -2.80 15.06 -9.79
C TRP A 80 -4.14 14.32 -9.86
N GLY A 81 -4.86 14.45 -10.98
CA GLY A 81 -6.11 13.74 -11.23
C GLY A 81 -5.93 12.22 -11.22
N LEU A 82 -4.89 11.70 -11.89
CA LEU A 82 -4.57 10.28 -11.90
C LEU A 82 -4.20 9.76 -10.50
N LEU A 83 -3.39 10.50 -9.74
CA LEU A 83 -3.03 10.13 -8.37
C LEU A 83 -4.24 10.14 -7.43
N ALA A 84 -5.12 11.14 -7.54
CA ALA A 84 -6.36 11.19 -6.78
C ALA A 84 -7.26 10.01 -7.12
N LEU A 85 -7.42 9.71 -8.42
CA LEU A 85 -8.24 8.59 -8.88
C LEU A 85 -7.69 7.24 -8.39
N ALA A 86 -6.37 7.05 -8.43
CA ALA A 86 -5.70 5.85 -7.92
C ALA A 86 -5.93 5.63 -6.41
N ARG A 87 -6.20 6.69 -5.64
CA ARG A 87 -6.57 6.59 -4.22
C ARG A 87 -8.06 6.34 -4.01
N VAL A 88 -8.90 7.07 -4.74
CA VAL A 88 -10.34 7.09 -4.53
C VAL A 88 -11.01 5.83 -5.10
N VAL A 89 -10.64 5.40 -6.31
CA VAL A 89 -11.27 4.24 -6.98
C VAL A 89 -11.20 2.97 -6.13
N PRO A 90 -10.03 2.52 -5.62
CA PRO A 90 -9.98 1.33 -4.78
C PRO A 90 -10.76 1.47 -3.48
N ALA A 91 -10.85 2.68 -2.91
CA ALA A 91 -11.62 2.94 -1.70
C ALA A 91 -13.12 2.80 -1.97
N LEU A 92 -13.62 3.42 -3.04
CA LEU A 92 -15.02 3.31 -3.47
C LEU A 92 -15.39 1.87 -3.83
N TRP A 93 -14.50 1.14 -4.52
CA TRP A 93 -14.72 -0.27 -4.87
C TRP A 93 -14.78 -1.19 -3.65
N ARG A 94 -14.05 -0.89 -2.58
CA ARG A 94 -14.18 -1.62 -1.31
C ARG A 94 -15.47 -1.28 -0.59
N ALA A 95 -15.85 -0.01 -0.55
CA ALA A 95 -17.10 0.44 0.07
C ALA A 95 -18.33 -0.18 -0.63
N ALA A 96 -18.37 -0.16 -1.96
CA ALA A 96 -19.43 -0.77 -2.76
C ALA A 96 -19.56 -2.29 -2.53
N ARG A 97 -18.43 -3.00 -2.34
CA ARG A 97 -18.44 -4.44 -2.01
C ARG A 97 -18.86 -4.72 -0.56
N GLY A 98 -18.64 -3.79 0.36
CA GLY A 98 -19.06 -3.92 1.76
C GLY A 98 -20.55 -3.66 1.99
N ALA A 99 -21.20 -2.92 1.09
CA ALA A 99 -22.62 -2.56 1.21
C ALA A 99 -23.59 -3.68 0.77
N GLY A 100 -23.10 -4.77 0.18
CA GLY A 100 -23.92 -5.87 -0.33
C GLY A 100 -24.25 -6.98 0.68
N SER A 101 -23.80 -6.88 1.94
CA SER A 101 -23.96 -7.95 2.95
C SER A 101 -25.04 -7.70 4.00
N HIS A 102 -26.02 -6.83 3.73
CA HIS A 102 -27.21 -6.71 4.59
C HIS A 102 -28.37 -7.51 3.99
N PRO A 103 -28.55 -8.80 4.36
CA PRO A 103 -29.82 -9.47 4.10
C PRO A 103 -30.87 -8.79 4.98
N THR A 104 -31.75 -8.02 4.36
CA THR A 104 -33.05 -7.67 4.95
C THR A 104 -33.88 -8.95 4.97
N SER A 105 -33.58 -9.83 5.92
CA SER A 105 -34.54 -10.82 6.41
C SER A 105 -35.40 -10.08 7.42
N ASP A 106 -36.69 -10.00 7.13
CA ASP A 106 -37.81 -10.19 8.05
C ASP A 106 -39.01 -9.37 7.55
N ALA A 107 -39.77 -10.00 6.66
CA ALA A 107 -41.17 -9.75 6.38
C ALA A 107 -41.94 -11.04 6.62
#